data_AF-I8T4Q5-F1
#
_entry.id   AF-I8T4Q5-F1
#
_cell.length_a   1.000
_cell.length_b   1.000
_cell.length_c   1.000
_cell.angle_alpha   90.00
_cell.angle_beta   90.00
_cell.angle_gamma   90.00
#
_symmetry.space_group_name_H-M   'P 1'
#
loop_
_entity.id
_entity.type
_entity.pdbx_description
1 polymer ?
#
loop_
_entity_poly.entity_id
_entity_poly.type
_entity_poly.pdbx_seq_one_letter_code
_entity_poly.pdbx_strand_id
1 'polypeptide(L)'
;MAIAACYHDIGLWTARTMDYLPPSVPPAMECLKARGLQHWAEEVSLLITEHHKLRPYTDTRYPLVEAFRQADLVDFSLGLVKFGLSRNYVREVKAQYPNAGFHKMLVRTALSWFVRHPFNPAPMMKW
;
A
#
# COMPACT_ATOMS: atom_id res chain seq x y z
N MET A 1 -12.06 -1.00 -2.75
CA MET A 1 -11.14 -0.82 -1.60
C MET A 1 -10.68 -2.11 -0.93
N ALA A 2 -11.55 -2.94 -0.33
CA ALA A 2 -11.12 -4.11 0.48
C ALA A 2 -10.21 -5.10 -0.26
N ILE A 3 -10.48 -5.37 -1.54
CA ILE A 3 -9.61 -6.20 -2.39
C ILE A 3 -8.22 -5.57 -2.49
N ALA A 4 -8.12 -4.29 -2.85
CA ALA A 4 -6.83 -3.59 -2.89
C ALA A 4 -6.11 -3.64 -1.53
N ALA A 5 -6.82 -3.45 -0.41
CA ALA A 5 -6.24 -3.56 0.93
C ALA A 5 -5.55 -4.91 1.17
N CYS A 6 -6.14 -6.02 0.70
CA CYS A 6 -5.54 -7.34 0.82
C CYS A 6 -4.33 -7.57 -0.09
N TYR A 7 -4.24 -6.88 -1.23
CA TYR A 7 -3.26 -7.18 -2.27
C TYR A 7 -2.18 -6.11 -2.46
N HIS A 8 -2.34 -4.88 -1.98
CA HIS A 8 -1.45 -3.75 -2.33
C HIS A 8 0.03 -4.01 -2.06
N ASP A 9 0.35 -4.73 -0.99
CA ASP A 9 1.70 -5.08 -0.58
C ASP A 9 2.12 -6.51 -0.94
N ILE A 10 1.24 -7.32 -1.54
CA ILE A 10 1.46 -8.78 -1.67
C ILE A 10 2.74 -9.12 -2.45
N GLY A 11 3.16 -8.25 -3.36
CA GLY A 11 4.38 -8.34 -4.15
C GLY A 11 5.66 -8.39 -3.31
N LEU A 12 5.66 -7.84 -2.09
CA LEU A 12 6.78 -7.95 -1.15
C LEU A 12 7.13 -9.42 -0.88
N TRP A 13 6.12 -10.29 -0.81
CA TRP A 13 6.29 -11.72 -0.53
C TRP A 13 6.33 -12.57 -1.79
N THR A 14 5.44 -12.31 -2.75
CA THR A 14 5.31 -13.16 -3.95
C THR A 14 6.44 -12.94 -4.94
N ALA A 15 6.87 -11.70 -5.13
CA ALA A 15 7.96 -11.33 -6.03
C ALA A 15 9.29 -11.06 -5.30
N ARG A 16 9.29 -10.99 -3.97
CA ARG A 16 10.50 -10.80 -3.13
C ARG A 16 11.34 -9.59 -3.54
N THR A 17 10.66 -8.48 -3.84
CA THR A 17 11.28 -7.22 -4.32
C THR A 17 10.74 -6.04 -3.53
N MET A 18 11.51 -4.95 -3.44
CA MET A 18 10.97 -3.66 -2.97
C MET A 18 10.26 -2.89 -4.09
N ASP A 19 10.43 -3.26 -5.36
CA ASP A 19 9.65 -2.72 -6.48
C ASP A 19 8.34 -3.50 -6.66
N TYR A 20 7.55 -3.54 -5.58
CA TYR A 20 6.49 -4.53 -5.44
C TYR A 20 5.12 -4.05 -5.92
N LEU A 21 4.94 -2.78 -6.28
CA LEU A 21 3.65 -2.27 -6.73
C LEU A 21 3.18 -2.98 -8.02
N PRO A 22 4.00 -3.07 -9.10
CA PRO A 22 3.60 -3.80 -10.30
C PRO A 22 3.27 -5.29 -10.06
N PRO A 23 4.09 -6.09 -9.34
CA PRO A 23 3.76 -7.51 -9.11
C PRO A 23 2.60 -7.73 -8.13
N SER A 24 2.13 -6.69 -7.43
CA SER A 24 0.95 -6.77 -6.56
C SER A 24 -0.38 -6.71 -7.34
N VAL A 25 -0.37 -6.17 -8.57
CA VAL A 25 -1.57 -6.02 -9.39
C VAL A 25 -2.12 -7.36 -9.92
N PRO A 26 -1.32 -8.27 -10.53
CA PRO A 26 -1.86 -9.50 -11.12
C PRO A 26 -2.65 -10.38 -10.14
N PRO A 27 -2.20 -10.64 -8.89
CA PRO A 27 -2.99 -11.39 -7.91
C PRO A 27 -4.36 -10.74 -7.61
N ALA A 28 -4.41 -9.40 -7.57
CA ALA A 28 -5.66 -8.67 -7.38
C ALA A 28 -6.59 -8.82 -8.59
N MET A 29 -6.05 -8.76 -9.81
CA MET A 29 -6.82 -8.93 -11.04
C MET A 29 -7.40 -10.33 -11.17
N GLU A 30 -6.64 -11.38 -10.83
CA GLU A 30 -7.14 -12.75 -10.79
C GLU A 30 -8.26 -12.91 -9.76
N CYS A 31 -8.13 -12.27 -8.58
CA CYS A 31 -9.19 -12.27 -7.57
C CYS A 31 -10.47 -11.59 -8.07
N LEU A 32 -10.36 -10.45 -8.77
CA LEU A 32 -11.51 -9.78 -9.38
C LEU A 32 -12.16 -10.64 -10.45
N LYS A 33 -11.36 -11.24 -11.33
CA LYS A 33 -11.83 -12.10 -12.42
C LYS A 33 -12.58 -13.31 -11.89
N ALA A 34 -12.03 -14.00 -10.88
CA ALA A 34 -12.66 -15.15 -10.25
C ALA A 34 -14.02 -14.83 -9.59
N ARG A 35 -14.28 -13.55 -9.30
CA ARG A 35 -15.50 -13.06 -8.64
C ARG A 35 -16.45 -12.33 -9.59
N GLY A 36 -16.13 -12.19 -10.88
CA GLY A 36 -16.95 -11.42 -11.82
C GLY A 36 -16.89 -9.90 -11.60
N LEU A 37 -15.83 -9.39 -10.97
CA LEU A 37 -15.68 -7.99 -10.56
C LEU A 37 -14.68 -7.20 -11.43
N GLN A 38 -14.43 -7.63 -12.67
CA GLN A 38 -13.45 -7.00 -13.57
C GLN A 38 -13.74 -5.52 -13.85
N HIS A 39 -14.98 -5.06 -13.69
CA HIS A 39 -15.33 -3.64 -13.83
C HIS A 39 -14.67 -2.73 -12.77
N TRP A 40 -14.12 -3.30 -11.69
CA TRP A 40 -13.30 -2.58 -10.70
C TRP A 40 -11.79 -2.60 -11.00
N ALA A 41 -11.36 -3.22 -12.10
CA ALA A 41 -9.94 -3.44 -12.38
C ALA A 41 -9.14 -2.14 -12.36
N GLU A 42 -9.62 -1.09 -13.04
CA GLU A 42 -8.91 0.19 -13.10
C GLU A 42 -8.73 0.82 -11.71
N GLU A 43 -9.81 0.96 -10.93
CA GLU A 43 -9.73 1.55 -9.58
C GLU A 43 -8.84 0.71 -8.64
N VAL A 44 -8.94 -0.62 -8.67
CA VAL A 44 -8.12 -1.51 -7.84
C VAL A 44 -6.65 -1.45 -8.25
N SER A 45 -6.35 -1.41 -9.54
CA SER A 45 -4.98 -1.21 -10.01
C SER A 45 -4.43 0.13 -9.52
N LEU A 46 -5.20 1.22 -9.61
CA LEU A 46 -4.79 2.54 -9.14
C LEU A 46 -4.56 2.59 -7.63
N LEU A 47 -5.45 1.96 -6.84
CA LEU A 47 -5.27 1.82 -5.39
C LEU A 47 -3.93 1.15 -5.05
N ILE A 48 -3.54 0.14 -5.83
CA ILE A 48 -2.27 -0.57 -5.64
C ILE A 48 -1.09 0.24 -6.18
N THR A 49 -1.18 0.87 -7.34
CA THR A 49 0.00 1.50 -7.97
C THR A 49 0.28 2.91 -7.45
N GLU A 50 -0.70 3.58 -6.83
CA GLU A 50 -0.58 4.97 -6.41
C GLU A 50 -0.56 5.17 -4.88
N HIS A 51 -0.63 4.11 -4.06
CA HIS A 51 -0.66 4.27 -2.59
C HIS A 51 0.62 4.86 -1.99
N HIS A 52 1.75 4.76 -2.68
CA HIS A 52 3.02 5.44 -2.31
C HIS A 52 3.25 6.76 -3.02
N LYS A 53 2.25 7.31 -3.72
CA LYS A 53 2.38 8.60 -4.38
C LYS A 53 2.65 9.70 -3.34
N LEU A 54 3.68 10.51 -3.60
CA LEU A 54 4.08 11.59 -2.70
C LEU A 54 3.09 12.75 -2.71
N ARG A 55 2.46 13.00 -3.86
CA ARG A 55 1.44 14.04 -4.04
C ARG A 55 0.03 13.46 -3.93
N PRO A 56 -0.97 14.28 -3.58
CA PRO A 56 -2.35 13.86 -3.62
C PRO A 56 -2.75 13.30 -4.98
N TYR A 57 -3.54 12.24 -4.98
CA TYR A 57 -4.20 11.74 -6.17
C TYR A 57 -5.45 12.60 -6.45
N THR A 58 -5.54 13.20 -7.63
CA THR A 58 -6.54 14.25 -7.93
C THR A 58 -7.61 13.85 -8.94
N ASP A 59 -7.56 12.64 -9.50
CA ASP A 59 -8.59 12.17 -10.43
C ASP A 59 -9.89 11.87 -9.66
N THR A 60 -10.91 12.68 -9.91
CA THR A 60 -12.19 12.62 -9.21
C THR A 60 -13.04 11.41 -9.58
N ARG A 61 -12.67 10.66 -10.62
CA ARG A 61 -13.33 9.39 -10.98
C ARG A 61 -13.07 8.30 -9.94
N TYR A 62 -11.94 8.37 -9.23
CA TYR A 62 -11.48 7.35 -8.30
C TYR A 62 -11.09 7.94 -6.94
N PRO A 63 -12.04 8.55 -6.20
CA PRO A 63 -11.76 9.25 -4.95
C PRO A 63 -11.19 8.34 -3.84
N LEU A 64 -11.44 7.02 -3.93
CA LEU A 64 -10.90 6.04 -2.99
C LEU A 64 -9.38 5.93 -3.07
N VAL A 65 -8.76 6.29 -4.20
CA VAL A 65 -7.30 6.19 -4.37
C VAL A 65 -6.58 7.14 -3.42
N GLU A 66 -7.03 8.39 -3.28
CA GLU A 66 -6.45 9.32 -2.32
C GLU A 66 -6.70 8.90 -0.88
N ALA A 67 -7.92 8.43 -0.57
CA ALA A 67 -8.24 7.94 0.77
C ALA A 67 -7.35 6.76 1.17
N PHE A 68 -7.09 5.84 0.24
CA PHE A 68 -6.24 4.68 0.47
C PHE A 68 -4.76 5.07 0.62
N ARG A 69 -4.24 5.95 -0.24
CA ARG A 69 -2.89 6.53 -0.14
C ARG A 69 -2.66 7.21 1.22
N GLN A 70 -3.66 7.96 1.69
CA GLN A 70 -3.61 8.58 3.02
C GLN A 70 -3.63 7.53 4.13
N ALA A 71 -4.54 6.56 4.07
CA ALA A 71 -4.66 5.50 5.08
C ALA A 71 -3.38 4.66 5.19
N ASP A 72 -2.80 4.30 4.06
CA ASP A 72 -1.51 3.60 3.96
C ASP A 72 -0.41 4.40 4.68
N LEU A 73 -0.27 5.70 4.36
CA LEU A 73 0.74 6.54 5.01
C LEU A 73 0.47 6.73 6.51
N VAL A 74 -0.78 6.72 6.96
CA VAL A 74 -1.09 6.73 8.41
C VAL A 74 -0.55 5.44 9.06
N ASP A 75 -0.79 4.26 8.47
CA ASP A 75 -0.30 2.99 9.04
C ASP A 75 1.22 2.88 8.96
N PHE A 76 1.81 3.09 7.78
CA PHE A 76 3.25 3.03 7.53
C PHE A 76 4.05 3.98 8.44
N SER A 77 3.51 5.18 8.70
CA SER A 77 4.13 6.16 9.60
C SER A 77 3.83 5.88 11.09
N LEU A 78 3.18 4.76 11.42
CA LEU A 78 2.72 4.40 12.75
C LEU A 78 1.82 5.46 13.41
N GLY A 79 1.15 6.30 12.61
CA GLY A 79 0.28 7.39 13.06
C GLY A 79 0.97 8.74 13.26
N LEU A 80 2.21 8.91 12.77
CA LEU A 80 2.88 10.22 12.75
C LEU A 80 2.18 11.18 11.78
N VAL A 81 1.81 10.69 10.60
CA VAL A 81 0.92 11.37 9.65
C VAL A 81 -0.52 10.92 9.90
N LYS A 82 -1.49 11.84 9.82
CA LYS A 82 -2.89 11.56 10.23
C LYS A 82 -3.98 12.13 9.33
N PHE A 83 -3.69 13.07 8.44
CA PHE A 83 -4.69 13.66 7.52
C PHE A 83 -6.02 14.08 8.18
N GLY A 84 -5.95 14.65 9.39
CA GLY A 84 -7.13 15.09 10.14
C GLY A 84 -7.74 14.05 11.09
N LEU A 85 -7.26 12.80 11.09
CA LEU A 85 -7.68 11.78 12.05
C LEU A 85 -7.22 12.12 13.47
N SER A 86 -8.08 11.82 14.45
CA SER A 86 -7.75 12.01 15.86
C SER A 86 -6.71 11.00 16.31
N ARG A 87 -5.86 11.39 17.28
CA ARG A 87 -4.87 10.48 17.87
C ARG A 87 -5.52 9.28 18.56
N ASN A 88 -6.69 9.49 19.18
CA ASN A 88 -7.42 8.43 19.88
C ASN A 88 -7.92 7.38 18.90
N TYR A 89 -8.49 7.81 17.77
CA TYR A 89 -8.97 6.90 16.73
C TYR A 89 -7.83 6.04 16.17
N VAL A 90 -6.70 6.64 15.80
CA VAL A 90 -5.53 5.88 15.30
C VAL A 90 -5.02 4.90 16.35
N ARG A 91 -5.00 5.28 17.63
CA ARG A 91 -4.60 4.39 18.73
C ARG A 91 -5.56 3.22 18.89
N GLU A 92 -6.87 3.46 18.80
CA GLU A 92 -7.91 2.43 18.92
C GLU A 92 -7.80 1.40 17.78
N VAL A 93 -7.66 1.86 16.54
CA VAL A 93 -7.46 0.98 15.38
C VAL A 93 -6.20 0.12 15.54
N LYS A 94 -5.07 0.71 15.94
CA LYS A 94 -3.82 -0.03 16.16
C LYS A 94 -3.90 -1.02 17.32
N ALA A 95 -4.73 -0.74 18.34
CA ALA A 95 -4.97 -1.66 19.43
C ALA A 95 -5.83 -2.85 18.98
N GLN A 96 -6.81 -2.61 18.11
CA GLN A 96 -7.69 -3.64 17.55
C GLN A 96 -6.96 -4.54 16.53
N TYR A 97 -6.08 -3.96 15.72
CA TYR A 97 -5.31 -4.66 14.68
C TYR A 97 -3.81 -4.56 15.00
N PRO A 98 -3.28 -5.45 15.86
CA PRO A 98 -1.90 -5.36 16.31
C PRO A 98 -0.92 -5.62 15.16
N ASN A 99 0.17 -4.86 15.12
CA ASN A 99 1.13 -4.89 14.01
C ASN A 99 1.82 -6.25 13.77
N ALA A 100 1.91 -7.10 14.78
CA ALA A 100 2.48 -8.46 14.70
C ALA A 100 3.88 -8.56 14.02
N GLY A 101 4.67 -7.49 14.05
CA GLY A 101 6.02 -7.45 13.48
C GLY A 101 6.11 -7.01 12.02
N PHE A 102 5.01 -6.55 11.41
CA PHE A 102 4.99 -6.06 10.03
C PHE A 102 6.01 -4.92 9.79
N HIS A 103 6.04 -3.87 10.60
CA HIS A 103 6.99 -2.77 10.41
C HIS A 103 8.45 -3.21 10.61
N LYS A 104 8.69 -4.17 11.51
CA LYS A 104 10.03 -4.77 11.69
C LYS A 104 10.46 -5.54 10.44
N MET A 105 9.53 -6.24 9.80
CA MET A 105 9.79 -6.90 8.51
C MET A 105 10.12 -5.87 7.43
N LEU A 106 9.33 -4.79 7.31
CA LEU A 106 9.59 -3.73 6.32
C LEU A 106 11.00 -3.13 6.45
N VAL A 107 11.41 -2.78 7.67
CA VAL A 107 12.77 -2.24 7.92
C VAL A 107 13.85 -3.23 7.50
N ARG A 108 13.70 -4.52 7.83
CA ARG A 108 14.67 -5.55 7.44
C ARG A 108 14.76 -5.72 5.93
N THR A 109 13.62 -5.74 5.25
CA THR A 109 13.54 -5.87 3.80
C THR A 109 14.17 -4.66 3.11
N ALA A 110 13.85 -3.45 3.57
CA ALA A 110 14.42 -2.20 3.05
C ALA A 110 15.94 -2.13 3.22
N LEU A 111 16.47 -2.50 4.39
CA LEU A 111 17.93 -2.56 4.62
C LEU A 111 18.60 -3.59 3.69
N SER A 112 17.99 -4.77 3.53
CA SER A 112 18.52 -5.81 2.64
C SER A 112 18.51 -5.38 1.18
N TRP A 113 17.50 -4.62 0.78
CA TRP A 113 17.39 -4.04 -0.56
C TRP A 113 18.44 -2.95 -0.78
N PHE A 114 18.58 -2.01 0.16
CA PHE A 114 19.53 -0.89 0.09
C PHE A 114 20.97 -1.37 -0.15
N VAL A 115 21.39 -2.42 0.55
CA VAL A 115 22.73 -3.02 0.37
C VAL A 115 22.97 -3.51 -1.06
N ARG A 116 21.93 -3.98 -1.75
CA ARG A 116 22.01 -4.49 -3.13
C ARG A 116 21.74 -3.41 -4.19
N HIS A 117 21.01 -2.35 -3.82
CA HIS A 117 20.54 -1.31 -4.74
C HIS A 117 20.76 0.10 -4.16
N PRO A 118 22.02 0.51 -3.92
CA PRO A 118 22.31 1.78 -3.25
C PRO A 118 21.84 3.01 -4.05
N PHE A 119 21.74 2.90 -5.39
CA PHE A 119 21.30 3.98 -6.27
C PHE A 119 19.80 3.94 -6.60
N ASN A 120 19.07 2.93 -6.13
CA ASN A 120 17.62 2.84 -6.27
C ASN A 120 17.00 2.26 -4.98
N PRO A 121 17.09 2.99 -3.85
CA PRO A 121 16.80 2.43 -2.53
C PRO A 121 15.31 2.29 -2.21
N ALA A 122 14.43 2.99 -2.96
CA ALA A 122 13.00 3.05 -2.70
C ALA A 122 12.19 3.02 -4.02
N PRO A 123 12.28 1.92 -4.79
CA PRO A 123 11.67 1.82 -6.13
C PRO A 123 10.14 1.87 -6.13
N MET A 124 9.50 1.54 -5.00
CA MET A 124 8.06 1.64 -4.81
C MET A 124 7.54 3.08 -4.68
N MET A 125 8.42 4.07 -4.50
CA MET A 125 7.98 5.46 -4.32
C MET A 125 7.56 6.06 -5.66
N LYS A 126 6.45 6.81 -5.66
CA LYS A 126 5.86 7.41 -6.85
C LYS A 126 5.75 8.93 -6.67
N TRP A 127 5.95 9.69 -7.75
CA TRP A 127 5.83 11.16 -7.75
C TRP A 127 4.42 11.62 -8.07
#